data_AF-A0A2M7T9B0-F1
#
_entry.id   AF-A0A2M7T9B0-F1
#
_cell.length_a   1.000
_cell.length_b   1.000
_cell.length_c   1.000
_cell.angle_alpha   90.00
_cell.angle_beta   90.00
_cell.angle_gamma   90.00
#
_symmetry.space_group_name_H-M   'P 1'
#
loop_
_entity.id
_entity.type
_entity.pdbx_description
1 polymer ?
#
loop_
_entity_poly.entity_id
_entity_poly.type
_entity_poly.pdbx_seq_one_letter_code
_entity_poly.pdbx_strand_id
1 'polypeptide(L)'
;MIIEANTLRYIARTVIEFKTPFLISAGESDFFSDVMFVADANGLPTIPGSSIAGILRHEVEKITPDKVNELFGFQGTGEDKEKERGSRLTVSWGCIHDSANRLVEGIVNLNRLNDQVLKQAINSLARDHVCITDRGIAKGGGKFDERYVSAGHRFTFEMMLEGSEKDLGDWHTLLSLLTSGTIRIGGKTRRGLGSFEVISLKEGIFDLAELLGFTDFSRHPIKLSENSNVLKERLDAISELVATESITASIELKPKGFWLIGGGSDSQADIAPVLESRIKWTNGKGKIGEEEVLVPGTAIKGSLAHRTAYYYNALSEVFLDDLSRQDIDRYTASNNDAIRELFGYCKNDAIEEDGQRGRVFIDDIFIGKPEQKIVNHVAIDRFTGGAKTMSGALFSERPFFKGNGFELKLTITEPDKISPNARKAFALALNDMASGRLSIGSGAGRGNGFFEALNGVAWSNEGKTWIGDAV
;
A
#
# COMPACT_ATOMS: atom_id res chain seq x y z
N MET A 1 -8.61 14.48 -43.84
CA MET A 1 -8.01 14.00 -42.59
C MET A 1 -7.19 12.77 -42.92
N ILE A 2 -5.87 12.84 -42.80
CA ILE A 2 -5.05 11.63 -42.78
C ILE A 2 -5.38 11.00 -41.44
N ILE A 3 -6.06 9.85 -41.45
CA ILE A 3 -6.16 9.01 -40.26
C ILE A 3 -4.71 8.55 -40.04
N GLU A 4 -4.02 9.11 -39.05
CA GLU A 4 -2.74 8.56 -38.62
C GLU A 4 -3.01 7.12 -38.21
N ALA A 5 -2.48 6.18 -38.99
CA ALA A 5 -2.70 4.78 -38.74
C ALA A 5 -1.87 4.39 -37.51
N ASN A 6 -2.54 3.86 -36.50
CA ASN A 6 -1.89 3.27 -35.32
C ASN A 6 -1.27 1.92 -35.71
N THR A 7 -0.15 1.96 -36.43
CA THR A 7 0.55 0.76 -36.94
C THR A 7 1.44 0.13 -35.90
N LEU A 8 1.87 0.86 -34.86
CA LEU A 8 2.71 0.33 -33.80
C LEU A 8 1.88 -0.42 -32.75
N ARG A 9 2.45 -1.51 -32.24
CA ARG A 9 2.02 -2.23 -31.04
C ARG A 9 3.15 -2.20 -30.03
N TYR A 10 2.94 -1.45 -28.95
CA TYR A 10 3.81 -1.46 -27.79
C TYR A 10 3.29 -2.53 -26.83
N ILE A 11 4.14 -3.48 -26.43
CA ILE A 11 3.79 -4.58 -25.51
C ILE A 11 4.76 -4.58 -24.36
N ALA A 12 4.24 -4.65 -23.13
CA ALA A 12 5.04 -4.89 -21.93
C ALA A 12 4.45 -6.04 -21.13
N ARG A 13 5.27 -7.05 -20.85
CA ARG A 13 4.97 -8.13 -19.93
C ARG A 13 5.71 -7.91 -18.62
N THR A 14 4.94 -7.76 -17.55
CA THR A 14 5.46 -7.33 -16.25
C THR A 14 5.22 -8.43 -15.22
N VAL A 15 6.27 -8.79 -14.47
CA VAL A 15 6.17 -9.64 -13.28
C VAL A 15 6.31 -8.74 -12.06
N ILE A 16 5.32 -8.76 -11.18
CA ILE A 16 5.36 -8.04 -9.91
C ILE A 16 5.41 -9.00 -8.73
N GLU A 17 5.99 -8.57 -7.62
CA GLU A 17 5.98 -9.24 -6.33
C GLU A 17 5.41 -8.30 -5.26
N PHE A 18 4.34 -8.72 -4.59
CA PHE A 18 3.76 -7.92 -3.51
C PHE A 18 4.70 -7.86 -2.31
N LYS A 19 5.09 -6.65 -1.87
CA LYS A 19 5.91 -6.44 -0.67
C LYS A 19 5.07 -6.48 0.61
N THR A 20 3.79 -6.08 0.50
CA THR A 20 2.84 -6.07 1.61
C THR A 20 1.61 -6.91 1.27
N PRO A 21 0.81 -7.33 2.27
CA PRO A 21 -0.43 -8.03 2.00
C PRO A 21 -1.36 -7.19 1.14
N PHE A 22 -2.24 -7.83 0.39
CA PHE A 22 -3.12 -7.14 -0.56
C PHE A 22 -4.52 -7.75 -0.55
N LEU A 23 -5.48 -6.93 -0.99
CA LEU A 23 -6.89 -7.32 -1.13
C LEU A 23 -7.39 -6.73 -2.44
N ILE A 24 -7.89 -7.55 -3.35
CA ILE A 24 -8.50 -7.06 -4.59
C ILE A 24 -9.97 -7.43 -4.51
N SER A 25 -10.82 -6.51 -4.05
CA SER A 25 -12.23 -6.80 -3.79
C SER A 25 -13.01 -7.01 -5.09
N ALA A 26 -13.89 -8.01 -5.10
CA ALA A 26 -14.82 -8.28 -6.21
C ALA A 26 -16.05 -7.35 -6.22
N GLY A 27 -16.18 -6.43 -5.26
CA GLY A 27 -17.29 -5.48 -5.19
C GLY A 27 -18.58 -6.04 -4.59
N GLU A 28 -18.69 -7.36 -4.43
CA GLU A 28 -19.81 -8.01 -3.75
C GLU A 28 -19.39 -8.46 -2.34
N SER A 29 -19.95 -7.81 -1.33
CA SER A 29 -19.98 -8.33 0.04
C SER A 29 -21.15 -9.31 0.16
N ASP A 30 -21.04 -10.46 -0.50
CA ASP A 30 -22.05 -11.48 -0.35
C ASP A 30 -21.87 -12.14 1.02
N PHE A 31 -22.90 -12.07 1.88
CA PHE A 31 -22.87 -12.57 3.26
C PHE A 31 -22.50 -14.07 3.37
N PHE A 32 -22.51 -14.80 2.25
CA PHE A 32 -22.23 -16.24 2.13
C PHE A 32 -20.96 -16.56 1.32
N SER A 33 -20.26 -15.56 0.77
CA SER A 33 -19.02 -15.76 0.02
C SER A 33 -17.81 -15.67 0.96
N ASP A 34 -17.14 -16.80 1.19
CA ASP A 34 -15.85 -16.85 1.90
C ASP A 34 -14.71 -16.18 1.10
N VAL A 35 -14.93 -15.90 -0.19
CA VAL A 35 -13.92 -15.32 -1.10
C VAL A 35 -14.11 -13.81 -1.18
N MET A 36 -13.33 -13.08 -0.36
CA MET A 36 -13.31 -11.61 -0.27
C MET A 36 -12.51 -10.94 -1.40
N PHE A 37 -11.91 -11.72 -2.31
CA PHE A 37 -11.06 -11.23 -3.39
C PHE A 37 -11.53 -11.70 -4.77
N VAL A 38 -11.16 -10.99 -5.82
CA VAL A 38 -11.38 -11.44 -7.20
C VAL A 38 -10.55 -12.69 -7.42
N ALA A 39 -11.24 -13.77 -7.78
CA ALA A 39 -10.64 -15.06 -8.05
C ALA A 39 -10.81 -15.48 -9.52
N ASP A 40 -9.87 -16.27 -10.01
CA ASP A 40 -10.01 -16.95 -11.30
C ASP A 40 -10.91 -18.19 -11.20
N ALA A 41 -11.07 -18.92 -12.32
CA ALA A 41 -11.87 -20.15 -12.36
C ALA A 41 -11.33 -21.29 -11.46
N ASN A 42 -10.12 -21.17 -10.92
CA ASN A 42 -9.52 -22.13 -9.99
C ASN A 42 -9.65 -21.69 -8.52
N GLY A 43 -10.28 -20.54 -8.25
CA GLY A 43 -10.36 -19.95 -6.91
C GLY A 43 -9.08 -19.22 -6.47
N LEU A 44 -8.14 -18.97 -7.39
CA LEU A 44 -6.89 -18.27 -7.09
C LEU A 44 -7.06 -16.76 -7.20
N PRO A 45 -6.45 -15.97 -6.30
CA PRO A 45 -6.45 -14.52 -6.42
C PRO A 45 -5.91 -14.07 -7.78
N THR A 46 -6.52 -13.02 -8.34
CA THR A 46 -6.12 -12.46 -9.64
C THR A 46 -6.25 -10.94 -9.63
N ILE A 47 -5.54 -10.27 -10.54
CA ILE A 47 -5.58 -8.81 -10.68
C ILE A 47 -6.39 -8.48 -11.94
N PRO A 48 -7.59 -7.89 -11.83
CA PRO A 48 -8.33 -7.44 -12.99
C PRO A 48 -7.51 -6.41 -13.79
N GLY A 49 -7.48 -6.56 -15.12
CA GLY A 49 -6.83 -5.57 -16.00
C GLY A 49 -7.42 -4.17 -15.82
N SER A 50 -8.71 -4.06 -15.53
CA SER A 50 -9.40 -2.80 -15.21
C SER A 50 -8.87 -2.14 -13.93
N SER A 51 -8.40 -2.91 -12.94
CA SER A 51 -7.82 -2.37 -11.71
C SER A 51 -6.48 -1.69 -12.01
N ILE A 52 -5.62 -2.34 -12.80
CA ILE A 52 -4.34 -1.78 -13.23
C ILE A 52 -4.56 -0.56 -14.12
N ALA A 53 -5.45 -0.68 -15.12
CA ALA A 53 -5.80 0.43 -16.02
C ALA A 53 -6.37 1.64 -15.26
N GLY A 54 -7.26 1.43 -14.28
CA GLY A 54 -7.82 2.50 -13.46
C GLY A 54 -6.77 3.22 -12.62
N ILE A 55 -5.82 2.48 -12.04
CA ILE A 55 -4.72 3.06 -11.27
C ILE A 55 -3.80 3.88 -12.18
N LEU A 56 -3.40 3.34 -13.33
CA LEU A 56 -2.57 4.05 -14.29
C LEU A 56 -3.27 5.28 -14.84
N ARG A 57 -4.58 5.19 -15.14
CA ARG A 57 -5.40 6.32 -15.59
C ARG A 57 -5.34 7.47 -14.60
N HIS A 58 -5.51 7.18 -13.31
CA HIS A 58 -5.47 8.17 -12.24
C HIS A 58 -4.09 8.84 -12.09
N GLU A 59 -2.99 8.09 -12.23
CA GLU A 59 -1.66 8.69 -12.14
C GLU A 59 -1.29 9.47 -13.42
N VAL A 60 -1.66 8.99 -14.61
CA VAL A 60 -1.49 9.73 -15.87
C VAL A 60 -2.29 11.03 -15.87
N GLU A 61 -3.50 11.04 -15.30
CA GLU A 61 -4.32 12.26 -15.18
C GLU A 61 -3.62 13.38 -14.41
N LYS A 62 -2.71 13.06 -13.50
CA LYS A 62 -1.94 14.07 -12.77
C LYS A 62 -0.76 14.63 -13.58
N ILE A 63 -0.20 13.83 -14.49
CA ILE A 63 1.01 14.16 -15.24
C ILE A 63 0.64 14.81 -16.58
N THR A 64 -0.25 14.18 -17.34
CA THR A 64 -0.71 14.60 -18.67
C THR A 64 -2.22 14.45 -18.82
N PRO A 65 -3.04 15.33 -18.20
CA PRO A 65 -4.51 15.26 -18.24
C PRO A 65 -5.09 15.13 -19.65
N ASP A 66 -4.49 15.82 -20.62
CA ASP A 66 -4.97 15.86 -22.02
C ASP A 66 -4.87 14.49 -22.73
N LYS A 67 -3.98 13.61 -22.25
CA LYS A 67 -3.71 12.28 -22.83
C LYS A 67 -4.54 11.15 -22.24
N VAL A 68 -5.15 11.35 -21.07
CA VAL A 68 -5.92 10.33 -20.34
C VAL A 68 -6.99 9.69 -21.23
N ASN A 69 -7.83 10.53 -21.83
CA ASN A 69 -8.94 10.07 -22.65
C ASN A 69 -8.48 9.42 -23.96
N GLU A 70 -7.27 9.75 -24.44
CA GLU A 70 -6.66 9.16 -25.63
C GLU A 70 -6.18 7.73 -25.37
N LEU A 71 -5.49 7.52 -24.25
CA LEU A 71 -4.93 6.21 -23.89
C LEU A 71 -6.02 5.27 -23.36
N PHE A 72 -6.82 5.75 -22.41
CA PHE A 72 -7.77 4.93 -21.63
C PHE A 72 -9.20 4.95 -22.18
N GLY A 73 -9.45 5.74 -23.23
CA GLY A 73 -10.78 5.94 -23.79
C GLY A 73 -11.71 6.73 -22.85
N PHE A 74 -12.89 7.08 -23.34
CA PHE A 74 -13.95 7.65 -22.50
C PHE A 74 -15.32 7.43 -23.15
N GLN A 75 -16.34 7.39 -22.33
CA GLN A 75 -17.72 7.35 -22.76
C GLN A 75 -18.32 8.75 -22.66
N GLY A 76 -18.70 9.33 -23.79
CA GLY A 76 -19.31 10.65 -23.84
C GLY A 76 -20.77 10.64 -23.35
N THR A 77 -21.21 11.74 -22.74
CA THR A 77 -22.62 11.97 -22.40
C THR A 77 -23.14 13.21 -23.11
N GLY A 78 -24.39 13.18 -23.60
CA GLY A 78 -24.97 14.32 -24.31
C GLY A 78 -24.23 14.65 -25.61
N GLU A 79 -23.81 15.90 -25.77
CA GLU A 79 -23.11 16.43 -26.96
C GLU A 79 -21.71 15.81 -27.17
N ASP A 80 -21.09 15.24 -26.13
CA ASP A 80 -19.77 14.61 -26.24
C ASP A 80 -19.80 13.17 -26.78
N LYS A 81 -21.00 12.62 -27.09
CA LYS A 81 -21.11 11.29 -27.70
C LYS A 81 -20.34 11.16 -29.02
N GLU A 82 -20.30 12.23 -29.83
CA GLU A 82 -19.56 12.20 -31.10
C GLU A 82 -18.03 12.18 -30.92
N LYS A 83 -17.54 12.48 -29.71
CA LYS A 83 -16.11 12.44 -29.37
C LYS A 83 -15.72 11.17 -28.61
N GLU A 84 -16.68 10.29 -28.31
CA GLU A 84 -16.42 9.07 -27.57
C GLU A 84 -15.37 8.22 -28.31
N ARG A 85 -14.51 7.55 -27.53
CA ARG A 85 -13.44 6.73 -28.11
C ARG A 85 -13.13 5.55 -27.20
N GLY A 86 -12.90 4.40 -27.84
CA GLY A 86 -12.40 3.21 -27.18
C GLY A 86 -10.98 3.41 -26.65
N SER A 87 -10.62 2.63 -25.63
CA SER A 87 -9.25 2.65 -25.11
C SER A 87 -8.27 2.06 -26.11
N ARG A 88 -7.12 2.73 -26.27
CA ARG A 88 -5.96 2.23 -27.04
C ARG A 88 -5.06 1.32 -26.20
N LEU A 89 -5.15 1.41 -24.87
CA LEU A 89 -4.44 0.58 -23.92
C LEU A 89 -5.30 -0.62 -23.50
N THR A 90 -4.80 -1.81 -23.78
CA THR A 90 -5.37 -3.06 -23.26
C THR A 90 -4.48 -3.58 -22.13
N VAL A 91 -5.10 -4.04 -21.05
CA VAL A 91 -4.40 -4.67 -19.92
C VAL A 91 -5.00 -6.05 -19.67
N SER A 92 -4.15 -7.08 -19.66
CA SER A 92 -4.57 -8.45 -19.38
C SER A 92 -4.99 -8.63 -17.91
N TRP A 93 -5.59 -9.78 -17.62
CA TRP A 93 -5.66 -10.24 -16.24
C TRP A 93 -4.26 -10.54 -15.71
N GLY A 94 -4.03 -10.23 -14.44
CA GLY A 94 -2.81 -10.56 -13.72
C GLY A 94 -2.92 -11.94 -13.08
N CYS A 95 -2.19 -12.90 -13.60
CA CYS A 95 -2.21 -14.29 -13.15
C CYS A 95 -1.12 -14.57 -12.09
N ILE A 96 -1.44 -15.40 -11.10
CA ILE A 96 -0.54 -15.76 -9.99
C ILE A 96 0.52 -16.81 -10.41
N HIS A 97 1.65 -16.84 -9.70
CA HIS A 97 2.71 -17.84 -9.85
C HIS A 97 2.66 -18.95 -8.79
N ASP A 98 3.02 -20.18 -9.18
CA ASP A 98 3.23 -21.31 -8.26
C ASP A 98 4.63 -21.30 -7.60
N SER A 99 4.92 -22.24 -6.70
CA SER A 99 6.21 -22.32 -6.00
C SER A 99 7.44 -22.49 -6.90
N ALA A 100 7.25 -22.90 -8.16
CA ALA A 100 8.32 -23.00 -9.15
C ALA A 100 8.44 -21.75 -10.05
N ASN A 101 7.78 -20.64 -9.67
CA ASN A 101 7.72 -19.39 -10.42
C ASN A 101 7.15 -19.60 -11.84
N ARG A 102 6.15 -20.47 -11.96
CA ARG A 102 5.40 -20.68 -13.20
C ARG A 102 4.02 -20.10 -13.07
N LEU A 103 3.62 -19.37 -14.09
CA LEU A 103 2.29 -18.76 -14.16
C LEU A 103 1.19 -19.83 -14.14
N VAL A 104 0.10 -19.53 -13.43
CA VAL A 104 -1.13 -20.31 -13.42
C VAL A 104 -2.16 -19.53 -14.24
N GLU A 105 -2.39 -19.98 -15.47
CA GLU A 105 -3.29 -19.35 -16.43
C GLU A 105 -4.29 -20.39 -16.94
N GLY A 106 -5.57 -19.99 -17.03
CA GLY A 106 -6.66 -20.87 -17.43
C GLY A 106 -6.97 -21.94 -16.38
N ILE A 107 -7.76 -22.94 -16.77
CA ILE A 107 -8.16 -24.04 -15.90
C ILE A 107 -7.00 -25.02 -15.75
N VAL A 108 -6.61 -25.33 -14.52
CA VAL A 108 -5.51 -26.26 -14.22
C VAL A 108 -6.00 -27.53 -13.52
N ASN A 109 -5.17 -28.58 -13.55
CA ASN A 109 -5.44 -29.80 -12.80
C ASN A 109 -5.46 -29.51 -11.28
N LEU A 110 -6.42 -30.08 -10.55
CA LEU A 110 -6.56 -29.92 -9.10
C LEU A 110 -5.28 -30.24 -8.31
N ASN A 111 -4.45 -31.16 -8.80
CA ASN A 111 -3.16 -31.47 -8.17
C ASN A 111 -2.19 -30.28 -8.17
N ARG A 112 -2.31 -29.36 -9.14
CA ARG A 112 -1.49 -28.13 -9.16
C ARG A 112 -1.86 -27.20 -8.01
N LEU A 113 -3.13 -27.18 -7.59
CA LEU A 113 -3.60 -26.43 -6.42
C LEU A 113 -3.06 -26.99 -5.10
N ASN A 114 -2.39 -28.16 -5.13
CA ASN A 114 -1.67 -28.65 -3.96
C ASN A 114 -0.34 -27.93 -3.68
N ASP A 115 0.10 -27.06 -4.59
CA ASP A 115 1.28 -26.22 -4.42
C ASP A 115 1.17 -25.31 -3.17
N GLN A 116 2.23 -25.26 -2.37
CA GLN A 116 2.24 -24.52 -1.10
C GLN A 116 1.97 -23.01 -1.27
N VAL A 117 2.47 -22.40 -2.36
CA VAL A 117 2.27 -20.97 -2.63
C VAL A 117 0.82 -20.72 -3.00
N LEU A 118 0.25 -21.57 -3.87
CA LEU A 118 -1.14 -21.44 -4.27
C LEU A 118 -2.11 -21.70 -3.11
N LYS A 119 -1.85 -22.70 -2.26
CA LYS A 119 -2.65 -22.96 -1.06
C LYS A 119 -2.66 -21.77 -0.10
N GLN A 120 -1.51 -21.15 0.14
CA GLN A 120 -1.45 -19.98 1.01
C GLN A 120 -2.22 -18.79 0.42
N ALA A 121 -2.18 -18.60 -0.91
CA ALA A 121 -2.91 -17.53 -1.57
C ALA A 121 -4.43 -17.68 -1.40
N ILE A 122 -4.95 -18.91 -1.43
CA ILE A 122 -6.36 -19.24 -1.18
C ILE A 122 -6.71 -19.06 0.30
N ASN A 123 -5.84 -19.53 1.19
CA ASN A 123 -6.02 -19.44 2.64
C ASN A 123 -5.62 -18.05 3.17
N SER A 124 -6.43 -17.05 2.81
CA SER A 124 -6.23 -15.64 3.19
C SER A 124 -6.00 -15.43 4.70
N LEU A 125 -5.15 -14.47 5.03
CA LEU A 125 -4.85 -14.04 6.39
C LEU A 125 -5.99 -13.18 6.92
N ALA A 126 -6.50 -13.50 8.11
CA ALA A 126 -7.44 -12.64 8.82
C ALA A 126 -6.67 -11.62 9.69
N ARG A 127 -7.04 -10.34 9.61
CA ARG A 127 -6.49 -9.28 10.46
C ARG A 127 -7.63 -8.47 11.08
N ASP A 128 -7.59 -8.34 12.40
CA ASP A 128 -8.46 -7.45 13.15
C ASP A 128 -7.95 -6.01 13.05
N HIS A 129 -8.88 -5.08 12.85
CA HIS A 129 -8.62 -3.65 12.85
C HIS A 129 -9.57 -2.93 13.80
N VAL A 130 -9.04 -1.96 14.53
CA VAL A 130 -9.84 -1.09 15.40
C VAL A 130 -9.58 0.37 15.02
N CYS A 131 -10.66 1.12 14.79
CA CYS A 131 -10.62 2.57 14.64
C CYS A 131 -10.51 3.23 16.01
N ILE A 132 -9.41 3.95 16.24
CA ILE A 132 -9.15 4.69 17.47
C ILE A 132 -9.47 6.18 17.22
N THR A 133 -10.17 6.81 18.17
CA THR A 133 -10.51 8.23 18.10
C THR A 133 -9.32 9.11 18.51
N ASP A 134 -9.47 10.43 18.33
CA ASP A 134 -8.58 11.47 18.85
C ASP A 134 -8.34 11.38 20.37
N ARG A 135 -9.23 10.70 21.10
CA ARG A 135 -9.13 10.49 22.56
C ARG A 135 -8.40 9.20 22.95
N GLY A 136 -7.88 8.46 21.98
CA GLY A 136 -7.16 7.20 22.23
C GLY A 136 -8.08 6.03 22.64
N ILE A 137 -9.38 6.10 22.36
CA ILE A 137 -10.34 5.02 22.63
C ILE A 137 -10.90 4.44 21.33
N ALA A 138 -11.37 3.19 21.37
CA ALA A 138 -12.05 2.58 20.22
C ALA A 138 -13.36 3.32 19.88
N LYS A 139 -13.56 3.64 18.60
CA LYS A 139 -14.81 4.20 18.09
C LYS A 139 -15.90 3.10 18.12
N GLY A 140 -17.12 3.46 18.53
CA GLY A 140 -18.27 2.55 18.46
C GLY A 140 -18.49 2.03 17.04
N GLY A 141 -18.65 0.70 16.89
CA GLY A 141 -18.73 0.04 15.58
C GLY A 141 -17.43 0.04 14.77
N GLY A 142 -16.32 0.47 15.36
CA GLY A 142 -15.03 0.62 14.70
C GLY A 142 -14.14 -0.63 14.70
N LYS A 143 -14.69 -1.83 14.94
CA LYS A 143 -13.96 -3.11 14.82
C LYS A 143 -14.27 -3.72 13.46
N PHE A 144 -13.23 -4.09 12.72
CA PHE A 144 -13.34 -4.69 11.40
C PHE A 144 -12.45 -5.93 11.31
N ASP A 145 -12.99 -7.02 10.79
CA ASP A 145 -12.24 -8.25 10.52
C ASP A 145 -12.09 -8.37 9.00
N GLU A 146 -10.86 -8.39 8.52
CA GLU A 146 -10.56 -8.30 7.10
C GLU A 146 -9.63 -9.44 6.67
N ARG A 147 -9.90 -10.02 5.49
CA ARG A 147 -9.10 -11.10 4.91
C ARG A 147 -8.22 -10.58 3.78
N TYR A 148 -6.95 -10.97 3.78
CA TYR A 148 -5.94 -10.52 2.81
C TYR A 148 -5.16 -11.68 2.24
N VAL A 149 -4.65 -11.51 1.03
CA VAL A 149 -3.62 -12.39 0.49
C VAL A 149 -2.27 -11.96 1.05
N SER A 150 -1.47 -12.93 1.51
CA SER A 150 -0.20 -12.66 2.18
C SER A 150 0.82 -11.97 1.27
N ALA A 151 1.84 -11.33 1.86
CA ALA A 151 2.91 -10.73 1.07
C ALA A 151 3.76 -11.79 0.34
N GLY A 152 4.46 -11.36 -0.71
CA GLY A 152 5.43 -12.15 -1.46
C GLY A 152 4.85 -12.92 -2.65
N HIS A 153 3.53 -12.96 -2.86
CA HIS A 153 3.01 -13.59 -4.08
C HIS A 153 3.40 -12.81 -5.33
N ARG A 154 3.72 -13.54 -6.40
CA ARG A 154 4.07 -12.99 -7.71
C ARG A 154 2.92 -13.08 -8.69
N PHE A 155 2.77 -12.05 -9.51
CA PHE A 155 1.78 -11.96 -10.57
C PHE A 155 2.43 -11.53 -11.87
N THR A 156 1.93 -12.05 -13.00
CA THR A 156 2.26 -11.53 -14.33
C THR A 156 1.02 -10.99 -14.99
N PHE A 157 1.14 -9.82 -15.60
CA PHE A 157 0.15 -9.24 -16.51
C PHE A 157 0.87 -8.65 -17.73
N GLU A 158 0.10 -8.34 -18.75
CA GLU A 158 0.59 -7.73 -19.98
C GLU A 158 -0.21 -6.49 -20.32
N MET A 159 0.49 -5.46 -20.81
CA MET A 159 -0.09 -4.23 -21.34
C MET A 159 0.22 -4.16 -22.83
N MET A 160 -0.77 -3.76 -23.62
CA MET A 160 -0.59 -3.46 -25.03
C MET A 160 -1.17 -2.08 -25.34
N LEU A 161 -0.35 -1.19 -25.91
CA LEU A 161 -0.81 0.10 -26.44
C LEU A 161 -0.78 0.06 -27.97
N GLU A 162 -1.91 0.37 -28.58
CA GLU A 162 -2.02 0.58 -30.03
C GLU A 162 -1.71 2.04 -30.35
N GLY A 163 -0.68 2.30 -31.17
CA GLY A 163 -0.26 3.68 -31.42
C GLY A 163 0.66 3.92 -32.59
N SER A 164 1.35 5.06 -32.51
CA SER A 164 2.31 5.58 -33.47
C SER A 164 3.62 5.94 -32.75
N GLU A 165 4.64 6.39 -33.48
CA GLU A 165 5.94 6.79 -32.88
C GLU A 165 5.80 7.91 -31.84
N LYS A 166 4.77 8.76 -31.95
CA LYS A 166 4.53 9.87 -31.02
C LYS A 166 4.16 9.39 -29.62
N ASP A 167 3.65 8.16 -29.49
CA ASP A 167 3.19 7.61 -28.21
C ASP A 167 4.31 6.96 -27.39
N LEU A 168 5.55 6.91 -27.90
CA LEU A 168 6.68 6.30 -27.18
C LEU A 168 6.91 6.93 -25.80
N GLY A 169 6.76 8.25 -25.69
CA GLY A 169 6.89 8.97 -24.41
C GLY A 169 5.77 8.62 -23.42
N ASP A 170 4.53 8.56 -23.91
CA ASP A 170 3.36 8.17 -23.11
C ASP A 170 3.48 6.71 -22.64
N TRP A 171 3.97 5.83 -23.52
CA TRP A 171 4.24 4.43 -23.21
C TRP A 171 5.30 4.27 -22.11
N HIS A 172 6.47 4.92 -22.25
CA HIS A 172 7.49 4.90 -21.21
C HIS A 172 7.01 5.52 -19.89
N THR A 173 6.12 6.51 -19.93
CA THR A 173 5.48 7.08 -18.73
C THR A 173 4.61 6.03 -18.03
N LEU A 174 3.81 5.25 -18.76
CA LEU A 174 3.03 4.16 -18.19
C LEU A 174 3.92 3.10 -17.52
N LEU A 175 5.04 2.76 -18.15
CA LEU A 175 5.97 1.76 -17.60
C LEU A 175 6.74 2.29 -16.38
N SER A 176 7.19 3.54 -16.41
CA SER A 176 7.93 4.15 -15.29
C SER A 176 7.04 4.35 -14.05
N LEU A 177 5.75 4.59 -14.26
CA LEU A 177 4.75 4.61 -13.19
C LEU A 177 4.70 3.30 -12.42
N LEU A 178 4.76 2.13 -13.09
CA LEU A 178 4.77 0.81 -12.46
C LEU A 178 6.03 0.58 -11.60
N THR A 179 7.17 1.14 -11.99
CA THR A 179 8.45 1.00 -11.28
C THR A 179 8.67 2.09 -10.23
N SER A 180 7.82 3.11 -10.16
CA SER A 180 8.02 4.28 -9.29
C SER A 180 7.92 4.04 -7.78
N GLY A 181 7.29 2.94 -7.36
CA GLY A 181 6.96 2.67 -5.95
C GLY A 181 5.88 3.60 -5.36
N THR A 182 5.26 4.48 -6.16
CA THR A 182 4.16 5.36 -5.72
C THR A 182 2.78 4.71 -5.91
N ILE A 183 2.72 3.67 -6.75
CA ILE A 183 1.53 2.91 -7.09
C ILE A 183 1.34 1.74 -6.11
N ARG A 184 0.08 1.49 -5.74
CA ARG A 184 -0.35 0.31 -4.98
C ARG A 184 -1.53 -0.33 -5.67
N ILE A 185 -1.60 -1.65 -5.64
CA ILE A 185 -2.67 -2.43 -6.28
C ILE A 185 -3.62 -2.99 -5.23
N GLY A 186 -4.92 -2.87 -5.49
CA GLY A 186 -6.00 -3.42 -4.66
C GLY A 186 -6.74 -2.38 -3.83
N GLY A 187 -7.59 -2.85 -2.93
CA GLY A 187 -8.33 -2.07 -1.96
C GLY A 187 -7.49 -1.73 -0.74
N LYS A 188 -7.92 -0.68 -0.02
CA LYS A 188 -7.34 -0.26 1.27
C LYS A 188 -5.84 0.02 1.22
N THR A 189 -5.33 0.43 0.05
CA THR A 189 -3.93 0.83 -0.18
C THR A 189 -3.43 1.94 0.76
N ARG A 190 -4.37 2.70 1.36
CA ARG A 190 -4.10 3.74 2.37
C ARG A 190 -3.68 3.17 3.75
N ARG A 191 -3.73 1.85 3.92
CA ARG A 191 -3.46 1.11 5.17
C ARG A 191 -2.15 0.30 5.15
N GLY A 192 -1.25 0.58 4.20
CA GLY A 192 0.02 -0.14 4.06
C GLY A 192 -0.06 -1.42 3.21
N LEU A 193 -1.20 -1.64 2.55
CA LEU A 193 -1.48 -2.82 1.74
C LEU A 193 -1.22 -2.55 0.25
N GLY A 194 -0.96 -3.62 -0.51
CA GLY A 194 -0.89 -3.57 -1.96
C GLY A 194 0.38 -2.92 -2.54
N SER A 195 1.42 -2.73 -1.72
CA SER A 195 2.74 -2.34 -2.21
C SER A 195 3.38 -3.51 -2.94
N PHE A 196 4.05 -3.24 -4.06
CA PHE A 196 4.70 -4.25 -4.89
C PHE A 196 6.01 -3.72 -5.47
N GLU A 197 6.86 -4.63 -5.91
CA GLU A 197 8.03 -4.33 -6.73
C GLU A 197 7.90 -5.02 -8.09
N VAL A 198 8.48 -4.42 -9.12
CA VAL A 198 8.60 -5.05 -10.44
C VAL A 198 9.86 -5.90 -10.44
N ILE A 199 9.70 -7.20 -10.71
CA ILE A 199 10.79 -8.19 -10.73
C ILE A 199 11.35 -8.38 -12.15
N SER A 200 10.50 -8.23 -13.16
CA SER A 200 10.89 -8.30 -14.58
C SER A 200 9.90 -7.47 -15.38
N LEU A 201 10.42 -6.73 -16.36
CA LEU A 201 9.64 -5.94 -17.30
C LEU A 201 10.25 -6.17 -18.68
N LYS A 202 9.53 -6.92 -19.52
CA LYS A 202 9.96 -7.19 -20.88
C LYS A 202 9.12 -6.41 -21.88
N GLU A 203 9.76 -5.73 -22.80
CA GLU A 203 9.14 -4.84 -23.78
C GLU A 203 9.39 -5.30 -25.23
N GLY A 204 8.42 -5.05 -26.10
CA GLY A 204 8.58 -5.08 -27.54
C GLY A 204 7.74 -3.99 -28.20
N ILE A 205 8.26 -3.40 -29.28
CA ILE A 205 7.58 -2.40 -30.09
C ILE A 205 7.58 -2.94 -31.52
N PHE A 206 6.40 -3.14 -32.09
CA PHE A 206 6.23 -3.80 -33.38
C PHE A 206 5.48 -2.91 -34.35
N ASP A 207 6.09 -2.57 -35.49
CA ASP A 207 5.38 -1.90 -36.58
C ASP A 207 4.68 -2.93 -37.47
N LEU A 208 3.35 -2.94 -37.43
CA LEU A 208 2.54 -3.85 -38.24
C LEU A 208 2.50 -3.47 -39.72
N ALA A 209 2.92 -2.26 -40.09
CA ALA A 209 3.09 -1.87 -41.49
C ALA A 209 4.37 -2.48 -42.11
N GLU A 210 5.36 -2.83 -41.28
CA GLU A 210 6.58 -3.48 -41.72
C GLU A 210 6.49 -5.00 -41.62
N LEU A 211 6.99 -5.71 -42.62
CA LEU A 211 6.97 -7.17 -42.65
C LEU A 211 7.68 -7.78 -41.44
N LEU A 212 8.80 -7.20 -41.00
CA LEU A 212 9.54 -7.66 -39.83
C LEU A 212 8.74 -7.45 -38.54
N GLY A 213 8.17 -6.26 -38.33
CA GLY A 213 7.36 -5.98 -37.14
C GLY A 213 6.10 -6.86 -37.08
N PHE A 214 5.41 -7.05 -38.20
CA PHE A 214 4.28 -7.99 -38.29
C PHE A 214 4.69 -9.44 -37.97
N THR A 215 5.84 -9.88 -38.48
CA THR A 215 6.36 -11.24 -38.22
C THR A 215 6.73 -11.43 -36.76
N ASP A 216 7.36 -10.43 -36.14
CA ASP A 216 7.75 -10.46 -34.73
C ASP A 216 6.51 -10.48 -33.82
N PHE A 217 5.53 -9.61 -34.10
CA PHE A 217 4.26 -9.59 -33.38
C PHE A 217 3.51 -10.93 -33.52
N SER A 218 3.51 -11.54 -34.71
CA SER A 218 2.86 -12.85 -34.93
C SER A 218 3.54 -14.00 -34.18
N ARG A 219 4.81 -13.86 -33.79
CA ARG A 219 5.55 -14.84 -32.97
C ARG A 219 5.34 -14.63 -31.47
N HIS A 220 4.77 -13.49 -31.06
CA HIS A 220 4.45 -13.24 -29.67
C HIS A 220 3.32 -14.17 -29.21
N PRO A 221 3.51 -14.98 -28.14
CA PRO A 221 2.48 -15.91 -27.70
C PRO A 221 1.30 -15.18 -27.06
N ILE A 222 0.08 -15.60 -27.43
CA ILE A 222 -1.17 -15.10 -26.84
C ILE A 222 -1.26 -15.49 -25.35
N LYS A 223 -0.78 -16.70 -25.00
CA LYS A 223 -0.79 -17.17 -23.62
C LYS A 223 0.26 -16.43 -22.80
N LEU A 224 -0.16 -15.91 -21.67
CA LEU A 224 0.72 -15.21 -20.75
C LEU A 224 1.75 -16.15 -20.11
N SER A 225 1.38 -17.43 -19.95
CA SER A 225 2.22 -18.50 -19.40
C SER A 225 3.35 -18.97 -20.32
N GLU A 226 3.28 -18.66 -21.62
CA GLU A 226 4.32 -19.01 -22.60
C GLU A 226 5.34 -17.87 -22.73
N ASN A 227 6.64 -18.18 -22.70
CA ASN A 227 7.68 -17.16 -22.82
C ASN A 227 7.67 -16.52 -24.22
N SER A 228 7.71 -15.19 -24.28
CA SER A 228 7.94 -14.47 -25.53
C SER A 228 9.43 -14.32 -25.82
N ASN A 229 9.87 -14.71 -27.02
CA ASN A 229 11.24 -14.52 -27.51
C ASN A 229 11.46 -13.17 -28.21
N VAL A 230 10.37 -12.45 -28.50
CA VAL A 230 10.41 -11.13 -29.16
C VAL A 230 10.38 -9.96 -28.18
N LEU A 231 10.05 -10.22 -26.91
CA LEU A 231 10.15 -9.21 -25.84
C LEU A 231 11.55 -9.25 -25.20
N LYS A 232 12.11 -8.09 -24.89
CA LYS A 232 13.45 -7.92 -24.31
C LYS A 232 13.35 -7.30 -22.92
N GLU A 233 14.22 -7.69 -22.00
CA GLU A 233 14.27 -7.09 -20.66
C GLU A 233 14.56 -5.59 -20.74
N ARG A 234 13.81 -4.82 -19.95
CA ARG A 234 13.81 -3.35 -19.93
C ARG A 234 13.70 -2.74 -18.55
N LEU A 235 13.57 -3.54 -17.50
CA LEU A 235 13.37 -3.03 -16.15
C LEU A 235 14.40 -1.97 -15.74
N ASP A 236 15.70 -2.22 -15.97
CA ASP A 236 16.77 -1.28 -15.58
C ASP A 236 16.61 0.06 -16.30
N ALA A 237 16.42 0.03 -17.62
CA ALA A 237 16.26 1.23 -18.44
C ALA A 237 15.01 2.04 -18.06
N ILE A 238 13.88 1.37 -17.78
CA ILE A 238 12.65 2.04 -17.36
C ILE A 238 12.77 2.60 -15.94
N SER A 239 13.48 1.90 -15.04
CA SER A 239 13.68 2.35 -13.66
C SER A 239 14.52 3.63 -13.60
N GLU A 240 15.45 3.83 -14.54
CA GLU A 240 16.22 5.07 -14.67
C GLU A 240 15.38 6.26 -15.19
N LEU A 241 14.29 5.99 -15.91
CA LEU A 241 13.36 7.02 -16.39
C LEU A 241 12.40 7.53 -15.31
N VAL A 242 12.41 6.94 -14.10
CA VAL A 242 11.52 7.33 -13.00
C VAL A 242 11.93 8.69 -12.47
N ALA A 243 11.44 9.75 -13.09
CA ALA A 243 11.36 11.08 -12.52
C ALA A 243 10.00 11.21 -11.83
N THR A 244 9.79 10.52 -10.70
CA THR A 244 8.61 10.83 -9.88
C THR A 244 8.94 11.99 -8.96
N GLU A 245 8.04 12.98 -8.92
CA GLU A 245 8.00 14.05 -7.92
C GLU A 245 7.62 13.51 -6.53
N SER A 246 8.15 12.34 -6.16
CA SER A 246 7.94 11.75 -4.85
C SER A 246 9.18 11.97 -4.00
N ILE A 247 8.94 12.25 -2.73
CA ILE A 247 9.98 12.44 -1.74
C ILE A 247 9.98 11.25 -0.81
N THR A 248 11.17 10.82 -0.41
CA THR A 248 11.30 9.74 0.57
C THR A 248 11.96 10.23 1.85
N ALA A 249 11.47 9.69 2.96
CA ALA A 249 12.09 9.79 4.27
C ALA A 249 12.33 8.39 4.81
N SER A 250 13.51 8.15 5.39
CA SER A 250 13.81 6.92 6.12
C SER A 250 14.28 7.20 7.55
N ILE A 251 13.88 6.33 8.47
CA ILE A 251 14.25 6.39 9.88
C ILE A 251 14.63 4.99 10.34
N GLU A 252 15.88 4.80 10.76
CA GLU A 252 16.33 3.55 11.37
C GLU A 252 15.99 3.55 12.87
N LEU A 253 14.88 2.91 13.23
CA LEU A 253 14.29 2.95 14.56
C LEU A 253 14.74 1.78 15.43
N LYS A 254 15.30 2.06 16.61
CA LYS A 254 15.62 1.06 17.64
C LYS A 254 14.70 1.17 18.86
N PRO A 255 14.12 0.05 19.33
CA PRO A 255 13.27 0.05 20.52
C PRO A 255 14.07 0.41 21.78
N LYS A 256 13.59 1.37 22.56
CA LYS A 256 14.21 1.76 23.85
C LYS A 256 13.98 0.73 24.95
N GLY A 257 12.86 0.00 24.86
CA GLY A 257 12.43 -0.95 25.89
C GLY A 257 11.43 -1.96 25.36
N PHE A 258 10.33 -2.14 26.11
CA PHE A 258 9.24 -3.01 25.69
C PHE A 258 8.45 -2.39 24.55
N TRP A 259 7.99 -3.23 23.63
CA TRP A 259 7.11 -2.78 22.57
C TRP A 259 6.17 -3.90 22.14
N LEU A 260 4.98 -3.49 21.74
CA LEU A 260 3.91 -4.36 21.31
C LEU A 260 3.16 -3.63 20.20
N ILE A 261 3.09 -4.24 19.02
CA ILE A 261 2.36 -3.68 17.88
C ILE A 261 1.32 -4.72 17.45
N GLY A 262 0.08 -4.26 17.35
CA GLY A 262 -1.10 -5.13 17.19
C GLY A 262 -1.70 -5.59 18.53
N GLY A 263 -2.77 -6.38 18.44
CA GLY A 263 -3.57 -6.84 19.58
C GLY A 263 -4.07 -8.26 19.39
N GLY A 264 -3.16 -9.19 19.06
CA GLY A 264 -3.48 -10.61 18.99
C GLY A 264 -3.53 -11.24 20.39
N SER A 265 -3.91 -12.51 20.44
CA SER A 265 -3.75 -13.38 21.61
C SER A 265 -3.04 -14.65 21.16
N ASP A 266 -2.35 -15.31 22.07
CA ASP A 266 -1.78 -16.63 21.81
C ASP A 266 -2.00 -17.57 22.99
N SER A 267 -1.52 -18.81 22.90
CA SER A 267 -1.67 -19.81 23.96
C SER A 267 -0.93 -19.47 25.25
N GLN A 268 -0.04 -18.47 25.25
CA GLN A 268 0.82 -18.11 26.37
C GLN A 268 0.43 -16.79 27.04
N ALA A 269 -0.25 -15.88 26.33
CA ALA A 269 -0.66 -14.59 26.89
C ALA A 269 -1.96 -14.06 26.26
N ASP A 270 -2.68 -13.29 27.06
CA ASP A 270 -3.93 -12.63 26.65
C ASP A 270 -3.69 -11.59 25.55
N ILE A 271 -2.49 -10.99 25.54
CA ILE A 271 -2.08 -9.98 24.55
C ILE A 271 -0.72 -10.36 23.97
N ALA A 272 -0.68 -10.60 22.65
CA ALA A 272 0.51 -10.98 21.91
C ALA A 272 0.69 -10.14 20.62
N PRO A 273 1.94 -9.98 20.14
CA PRO A 273 2.20 -9.34 18.86
C PRO A 273 1.60 -10.11 17.69
N VAL A 274 1.26 -9.40 16.61
CA VAL A 274 0.78 -10.01 15.37
C VAL A 274 1.96 -10.57 14.58
N LEU A 275 1.84 -11.84 14.20
CA LEU A 275 2.82 -12.55 13.39
C LEU A 275 2.19 -12.92 12.04
N GLU A 276 2.93 -12.73 10.96
CA GLU A 276 2.48 -13.11 9.62
C GLU A 276 3.61 -13.77 8.85
N SER A 277 3.28 -14.83 8.09
CA SER A 277 4.19 -15.43 7.12
C SER A 277 4.01 -14.79 5.75
N ARG A 278 5.09 -14.75 4.95
CA ARG A 278 5.06 -14.31 3.56
C ARG A 278 5.80 -15.29 2.66
N ILE A 279 5.51 -15.26 1.36
CA ILE A 279 6.31 -16.01 0.40
C ILE A 279 7.69 -15.38 0.29
N LYS A 280 8.73 -16.21 0.38
CA LYS A 280 10.13 -15.83 0.14
C LYS A 280 10.61 -16.54 -1.11
N TRP A 281 11.14 -15.78 -2.07
CA TRP A 281 11.70 -16.30 -3.31
C TRP A 281 13.21 -16.42 -3.22
N THR A 282 13.75 -17.54 -3.69
CA THR A 282 15.20 -17.74 -3.81
C THR A 282 15.47 -18.52 -5.09
N ASN A 283 16.28 -17.97 -6.00
CA ASN A 283 16.60 -18.58 -7.30
C ASN A 283 15.35 -19.05 -8.08
N GLY A 284 14.31 -18.21 -8.10
CA GLY A 284 13.05 -18.52 -8.79
C GLY A 284 12.19 -19.61 -8.13
N LYS A 285 12.45 -19.98 -6.87
CA LYS A 285 11.61 -20.89 -6.09
C LYS A 285 10.98 -20.17 -4.91
N GLY A 286 9.66 -20.22 -4.83
CA GLY A 286 8.86 -19.63 -3.77
C GLY A 286 8.58 -20.65 -2.67
N LYS A 287 8.73 -20.23 -1.42
CA LYS A 287 8.36 -21.02 -0.24
C LYS A 287 7.67 -20.14 0.80
N ILE A 288 6.83 -20.74 1.62
CA ILE A 288 6.29 -20.06 2.79
C ILE A 288 7.47 -19.79 3.75
N GLY A 289 7.71 -18.52 4.03
CA GLY A 289 8.70 -18.11 5.01
C GLY A 289 8.24 -18.40 6.43
N GLU A 290 9.19 -18.43 7.37
CA GLU A 290 8.85 -18.38 8.79
C GLU A 290 8.04 -17.12 9.10
N GLU A 291 7.19 -17.20 10.13
CA GLU A 291 6.45 -16.05 10.63
C GLU A 291 7.41 -14.92 11.05
N GLU A 292 7.05 -13.71 10.66
CA GLU A 292 7.75 -12.48 11.02
C GLU A 292 6.80 -11.60 11.83
N VAL A 293 7.36 -10.74 12.66
CA VAL A 293 6.59 -9.71 13.36
C VAL A 293 6.12 -8.71 12.32
N LEU A 294 4.82 -8.50 12.29
CA LEU A 294 4.22 -7.47 11.46
C LEU A 294 4.15 -6.16 12.25
N VAL A 295 4.67 -5.10 11.66
CA VAL A 295 4.39 -3.72 12.05
C VAL A 295 3.47 -3.11 10.99
N PRO A 296 2.15 -3.01 11.26
CA PRO A 296 1.22 -2.47 10.29
C PRO A 296 1.52 -0.98 10.02
N GLY A 297 1.56 -0.60 8.75
CA GLY A 297 1.75 0.80 8.35
C GLY A 297 0.66 1.72 8.92
N THR A 298 -0.55 1.18 9.15
CA THR A 298 -1.64 1.89 9.85
C THR A 298 -1.31 2.28 11.29
N ALA A 299 -0.59 1.45 12.04
CA ALA A 299 -0.24 1.76 13.43
C ALA A 299 0.73 2.95 13.52
N ILE A 300 1.70 2.98 12.61
CA ILE A 300 2.65 4.09 12.46
C ILE A 300 1.91 5.34 11.97
N LYS A 301 1.10 5.19 10.92
CA LYS A 301 0.31 6.29 10.33
C LYS A 301 -0.61 6.94 11.34
N GLY A 302 -1.31 6.17 12.18
CA GLY A 302 -2.20 6.72 13.22
C GLY A 302 -1.44 7.56 14.25
N SER A 303 -0.28 7.06 14.70
CA SER A 303 0.57 7.77 15.66
C SER A 303 1.12 9.07 15.08
N LEU A 304 1.60 9.04 13.83
CA LEU A 304 2.08 10.22 13.12
C LEU A 304 0.96 11.22 12.86
N ALA A 305 -0.19 10.77 12.36
CA ALA A 305 -1.34 11.63 12.09
C ALA A 305 -1.78 12.39 13.36
N HIS A 306 -1.88 11.69 14.48
CA HIS A 306 -2.22 12.34 15.74
C HIS A 306 -1.18 13.41 16.14
N ARG A 307 0.12 13.08 16.07
CA ARG A 307 1.19 14.03 16.44
C ARG A 307 1.31 15.20 15.45
N THR A 308 1.04 14.98 14.17
CA THR A 308 1.00 16.03 13.15
C THR A 308 -0.15 17.00 13.40
N ALA A 309 -1.35 16.51 13.73
CA ALA A 309 -2.48 17.38 14.07
C ALA A 309 -2.16 18.27 15.28
N TYR A 310 -1.50 17.70 16.30
CA TYR A 310 -1.02 18.45 17.46
C TYR A 310 -0.10 19.62 17.06
N TYR A 311 0.95 19.35 16.27
CA TYR A 311 1.87 20.40 15.85
C TYR A 311 1.23 21.41 14.90
N TYR A 312 0.34 20.96 14.02
CA TYR A 312 -0.35 21.86 13.09
C TYR A 312 -1.24 22.85 13.86
N ASN A 313 -2.01 22.37 14.83
CA ASN A 313 -2.82 23.24 15.68
C ASN A 313 -1.96 24.22 16.48
N ALA A 314 -0.83 23.77 17.04
CA ALA A 314 0.11 24.65 17.75
C ALA A 314 0.72 25.73 16.83
N LEU A 315 1.12 25.37 15.61
CA LEU A 315 1.63 26.31 14.61
C LEU A 315 0.56 27.28 14.08
N SER A 316 -0.71 26.90 14.19
CA SER A 316 -1.86 27.70 13.75
C SER A 316 -2.52 28.44 14.91
N GLU A 317 -1.90 28.40 16.11
CA GLU A 317 -2.39 29.04 17.33
C GLU A 317 -3.81 28.61 17.74
N VAL A 318 -4.17 27.36 17.45
CA VAL A 318 -5.46 26.75 17.81
C VAL A 318 -5.32 25.99 19.13
N PHE A 319 -5.80 26.58 20.21
CA PHE A 319 -5.78 25.99 21.54
C PHE A 319 -7.19 25.61 22.02
N LEU A 320 -7.26 24.58 22.87
CA LEU A 320 -8.53 24.05 23.36
C LEU A 320 -9.32 25.09 24.17
N ASP A 321 -8.61 25.95 24.92
CA ASP A 321 -9.21 26.97 25.79
C ASP A 321 -10.00 28.03 25.00
N ASP A 322 -9.66 28.22 23.73
CA ASP A 322 -10.28 29.19 22.83
C ASP A 322 -11.43 28.60 21.99
N LEU A 323 -11.66 27.28 22.06
CA LEU A 323 -12.64 26.59 21.23
C LEU A 323 -13.93 26.26 21.99
N SER A 324 -15.06 26.44 21.32
CA SER A 324 -16.32 25.87 21.78
C SER A 324 -16.29 24.34 21.60
N ARG A 325 -17.08 23.61 22.40
CA ARG A 325 -17.18 22.15 22.26
C ARG A 325 -17.62 21.69 20.88
N GLN A 326 -18.35 22.52 20.14
CA GLN A 326 -18.84 22.19 18.80
C GLN A 326 -17.74 22.33 17.73
N ASP A 327 -16.71 23.14 18.01
CA ASP A 327 -15.65 23.43 17.04
C ASP A 327 -14.45 22.46 17.15
N ILE A 328 -14.29 21.75 18.28
CA ILE A 328 -13.18 20.81 18.52
C ILE A 328 -13.06 19.79 17.40
N ASP A 329 -14.20 19.27 16.92
CA ASP A 329 -14.24 18.24 15.89
C ASP A 329 -13.65 18.71 14.56
N ARG A 330 -13.62 20.03 14.29
CA ARG A 330 -13.01 20.60 13.08
C ARG A 330 -11.49 20.50 13.08
N TYR A 331 -10.86 20.51 14.26
CA TYR A 331 -9.40 20.58 14.41
C TYR A 331 -8.75 19.25 14.81
N THR A 332 -9.54 18.17 14.87
CA THR A 332 -9.10 16.85 15.32
C THR A 332 -9.28 15.78 14.25
N ALA A 333 -8.56 14.67 14.40
CA ALA A 333 -8.66 13.48 13.54
C ALA A 333 -8.62 13.82 12.03
N SER A 334 -9.56 13.28 11.25
CA SER A 334 -9.64 13.44 9.79
C SER A 334 -10.20 14.78 9.32
N ASN A 335 -10.62 15.65 10.23
CA ASN A 335 -11.14 16.98 9.89
C ASN A 335 -10.06 18.05 9.93
N ASN A 336 -8.95 17.79 10.64
CA ASN A 336 -7.79 18.66 10.67
C ASN A 336 -7.17 18.82 9.27
N ASP A 337 -6.93 20.06 8.84
CA ASP A 337 -6.48 20.38 7.48
C ASP A 337 -5.17 19.66 7.09
N ALA A 338 -4.16 19.64 7.97
CA ALA A 338 -2.92 18.92 7.70
C ALA A 338 -3.14 17.41 7.53
N ILE A 339 -4.09 16.83 8.27
CA ILE A 339 -4.42 15.40 8.15
C ILE A 339 -5.16 15.11 6.84
N ARG A 340 -6.05 16.01 6.43
CA ARG A 340 -6.72 15.92 5.13
C ARG A 340 -5.73 15.99 3.98
N GLU A 341 -4.75 16.90 4.05
CA GLU A 341 -3.68 17.04 3.06
C GLU A 341 -2.74 15.82 3.03
N LEU A 342 -2.22 15.39 4.19
CA LEU A 342 -1.17 14.37 4.27
C LEU A 342 -1.70 12.95 4.25
N PHE A 343 -2.77 12.66 4.98
CA PHE A 343 -3.26 11.30 5.22
C PHE A 343 -4.58 10.98 4.52
N GLY A 344 -5.26 12.01 4.01
CA GLY A 344 -6.49 11.93 3.23
C GLY A 344 -7.74 11.76 4.09
N TYR A 345 -8.89 11.75 3.43
CA TYR A 345 -10.19 11.56 4.06
C TYR A 345 -11.12 10.70 3.18
N CYS A 346 -12.16 10.14 3.80
CA CYS A 346 -13.18 9.38 3.08
C CYS A 346 -14.27 10.32 2.60
N LYS A 347 -14.94 9.94 1.50
CA LYS A 347 -16.14 10.62 1.02
C LYS A 347 -17.17 10.69 2.16
N ASN A 348 -17.80 11.85 2.29
CA ASN A 348 -18.88 12.04 3.25
C ASN A 348 -20.15 12.40 2.47
N ASP A 349 -21.07 11.44 2.37
CA ASP A 349 -22.32 11.62 1.63
C ASP A 349 -23.20 12.73 2.23
N ALA A 350 -22.97 13.12 3.49
CA ALA A 350 -23.68 14.23 4.12
C ALA A 350 -23.20 15.63 3.70
N ILE A 351 -22.00 15.75 3.09
CA ILE A 351 -21.36 17.05 2.78
C ILE A 351 -21.09 17.21 1.26
N GLU A 352 -21.59 16.30 0.41
CA GLU A 352 -21.31 16.28 -1.06
C GLU A 352 -19.81 16.46 -1.41
N GLU A 353 -18.92 15.98 -0.54
CA GLU A 353 -17.48 16.12 -0.73
C GLU A 353 -16.87 14.76 -1.10
N ASP A 354 -16.21 14.70 -2.25
CA ASP A 354 -15.49 13.51 -2.69
C ASP A 354 -14.26 13.24 -1.81
N GLY A 355 -14.01 11.97 -1.52
CA GLY A 355 -12.91 11.57 -0.64
C GLY A 355 -11.55 11.78 -1.29
N GLN A 356 -10.59 12.38 -0.57
CA GLN A 356 -9.23 12.56 -1.05
C GLN A 356 -8.28 11.45 -0.60
N ARG A 357 -7.41 10.99 -1.51
CA ARG A 357 -6.29 10.10 -1.18
C ARG A 357 -5.21 10.88 -0.43
N GLY A 358 -4.70 10.31 0.66
CA GLY A 358 -3.54 10.86 1.37
C GLY A 358 -2.26 10.79 0.55
N ARG A 359 -1.36 11.74 0.79
CA ARG A 359 -0.07 11.89 0.11
C ARG A 359 1.07 11.12 0.77
N VAL A 360 0.91 10.75 2.05
CA VAL A 360 1.90 9.98 2.82
C VAL A 360 1.58 8.50 2.77
N PHE A 361 2.55 7.73 2.31
CA PHE A 361 2.49 6.28 2.25
C PHE A 361 3.51 5.63 3.16
N ILE A 362 3.05 4.60 3.87
CA ILE A 362 3.84 3.78 4.79
C ILE A 362 3.43 2.33 4.53
N ASP A 363 4.41 1.49 4.22
CA ASP A 363 4.21 0.07 3.98
C ASP A 363 4.18 -0.71 5.30
N ASP A 364 3.51 -1.86 5.29
CA ASP A 364 3.67 -2.85 6.35
C ASP A 364 5.13 -3.34 6.39
N ILE A 365 5.68 -3.46 7.60
CA ILE A 365 7.08 -3.85 7.82
C ILE A 365 7.11 -5.23 8.47
N PHE A 366 7.97 -6.10 7.95
CA PHE A 366 8.20 -7.44 8.50
C PHE A 366 9.56 -7.48 9.19
N ILE A 367 9.56 -7.83 10.47
CA ILE A 367 10.75 -7.87 11.32
C ILE A 367 10.94 -9.30 11.81
N GLY A 368 12.19 -9.80 11.83
CA GLY A 368 12.48 -11.08 12.48
C GLY A 368 12.05 -11.07 13.96
N LYS A 369 11.70 -12.23 14.52
CA LYS A 369 11.17 -12.36 15.88
C LYS A 369 12.22 -11.99 16.95
N PRO A 370 12.13 -10.81 17.60
CA PRO A 370 12.98 -10.48 18.74
C PRO A 370 12.59 -11.29 19.98
N GLU A 371 13.41 -11.20 21.03
CA GLU A 371 13.12 -11.81 22.32
C GLU A 371 11.80 -11.25 22.89
N GLN A 372 10.93 -12.15 23.34
CA GLN A 372 9.67 -11.83 24.01
C GLN A 372 9.79 -12.05 25.51
N LYS A 373 9.05 -11.27 26.29
CA LYS A 373 8.93 -11.46 27.74
C LYS A 373 7.47 -11.44 28.15
N ILE A 374 7.10 -12.29 29.10
CA ILE A 374 5.76 -12.27 29.69
C ILE A 374 5.77 -11.22 30.81
N VAL A 375 4.86 -10.26 30.72
CA VAL A 375 4.64 -9.23 31.72
C VAL A 375 3.23 -9.42 32.29
N ASN A 376 3.16 -9.69 33.60
CA ASN A 376 1.91 -9.88 34.30
C ASN A 376 1.37 -8.55 34.81
N HIS A 377 0.06 -8.35 34.65
CA HIS A 377 -0.66 -7.17 35.09
C HIS A 377 -1.77 -7.55 36.06
N VAL A 378 -2.01 -6.65 37.00
CA VAL A 378 -3.13 -6.74 37.94
C VAL A 378 -4.11 -5.62 37.62
N ALA A 379 -5.37 -5.96 37.41
CA ALA A 379 -6.43 -4.99 37.21
C ALA A 379 -6.61 -4.17 38.50
N ILE A 380 -6.55 -2.85 38.38
CA ILE A 380 -6.80 -1.93 39.49
C ILE A 380 -8.29 -1.59 39.53
N ASP A 381 -8.89 -1.72 40.70
CA ASP A 381 -10.25 -1.27 40.95
C ASP A 381 -10.29 0.26 40.95
N ARG A 382 -11.13 0.84 40.08
CA ARG A 382 -11.18 2.30 39.85
C ARG A 382 -11.75 3.10 41.04
N PHE A 383 -12.46 2.46 41.96
CA PHE A 383 -13.03 3.11 43.15
C PHE A 383 -12.08 3.04 44.34
N THR A 384 -11.42 1.90 44.54
CA THR A 384 -10.59 1.66 45.72
C THR A 384 -9.10 1.90 45.47
N GLY A 385 -8.66 1.94 44.21
CA GLY A 385 -7.23 2.02 43.85
C GLY A 385 -6.43 0.75 44.18
N GLY A 386 -7.08 -0.29 44.74
CA GLY A 386 -6.47 -1.57 45.07
C GLY A 386 -6.53 -2.58 43.93
N ALA A 387 -5.85 -3.72 44.11
CA ALA A 387 -5.98 -4.85 43.19
C ALA A 387 -7.41 -5.38 43.20
N LYS A 388 -8.00 -5.58 42.03
CA LYS A 388 -9.31 -6.21 41.88
C LYS A 388 -9.18 -7.68 42.30
N THR A 389 -10.00 -8.14 43.24
CA THR A 389 -9.90 -9.48 43.85
C THR A 389 -10.79 -10.54 43.19
N MET A 390 -11.47 -10.19 42.09
CA MET A 390 -12.37 -11.10 41.35
C MET A 390 -11.62 -11.94 40.31
N SER A 391 -12.15 -13.12 39.99
CA SER A 391 -11.67 -13.96 38.89
C SER A 391 -11.59 -13.15 37.58
N GLY A 392 -10.45 -13.20 36.88
CA GLY A 392 -10.16 -12.40 35.68
C GLY A 392 -9.48 -11.06 35.92
N ALA A 393 -8.99 -10.79 37.14
CA ALA A 393 -8.25 -9.58 37.47
C ALA A 393 -6.73 -9.65 37.17
N LEU A 394 -6.22 -10.80 36.76
CA LEU A 394 -4.86 -10.98 36.27
C LEU A 394 -4.92 -11.16 34.76
N PHE A 395 -4.09 -10.43 34.04
CA PHE A 395 -3.90 -10.63 32.62
C PHE A 395 -2.41 -10.46 32.29
N SER A 396 -1.98 -11.08 31.21
CA SER A 396 -0.59 -11.10 30.79
C SER A 396 -0.44 -10.54 29.39
N GLU A 397 0.64 -9.80 29.17
CA GLU A 397 1.08 -9.43 27.81
C GLU A 397 2.43 -10.05 27.51
N ARG A 398 2.68 -10.33 26.23
CA ARG A 398 3.93 -10.91 25.75
C ARG A 398 4.68 -9.96 24.80
N PRO A 399 5.06 -8.74 25.25
CA PRO A 399 5.75 -7.77 24.41
C PRO A 399 7.14 -8.26 24.03
N PHE A 400 7.66 -7.69 22.96
CA PHE A 400 9.08 -7.79 22.64
C PHE A 400 9.88 -6.89 23.57
N PHE A 401 11.10 -7.31 23.89
CA PHE A 401 12.05 -6.49 24.64
C PHE A 401 13.26 -6.17 23.76
N LYS A 402 13.46 -4.89 23.45
CA LYS A 402 14.51 -4.43 22.54
C LYS A 402 14.45 -5.20 21.20
N GLY A 403 15.60 -5.40 20.56
CA GLY A 403 15.74 -6.01 19.23
C GLY A 403 16.62 -5.18 18.30
N ASN A 404 16.81 -5.67 17.08
CA ASN A 404 17.65 -5.01 16.07
C ASN A 404 17.03 -3.70 15.53
N GLY A 405 15.75 -3.45 15.81
CA GLY A 405 15.02 -2.33 15.23
C GLY A 405 14.54 -2.63 13.82
N PHE A 406 14.12 -1.60 13.11
CA PHE A 406 13.68 -1.67 11.72
C PHE A 406 13.84 -0.31 11.02
N GLU A 407 13.97 -0.34 9.70
CA GLU A 407 13.90 0.86 8.88
C GLU A 407 12.44 1.18 8.56
N LEU A 408 12.00 2.37 8.94
CA LEU A 408 10.74 2.95 8.51
C LEU A 408 11.00 3.81 7.27
N LYS A 409 10.44 3.43 6.12
CA LYS A 409 10.44 4.23 4.90
C LYS A 409 9.06 4.86 4.67
N LEU A 410 9.04 6.15 4.38
CA LEU A 410 7.86 6.90 3.98
C LEU A 410 8.05 7.44 2.57
N THR A 411 6.99 7.38 1.77
CA THR A 411 6.91 8.02 0.45
C THR A 411 5.85 9.11 0.48
N ILE A 412 6.22 10.32 0.09
CA ILE A 412 5.33 11.48 -0.01
C ILE A 412 5.15 11.81 -1.49
N THR A 413 3.91 11.77 -1.98
CA THR A 413 3.57 12.12 -3.36
C THR A 413 2.95 13.51 -3.44
N GLU A 414 3.08 14.20 -4.56
CA GLU A 414 2.53 15.55 -4.78
C GLU A 414 2.96 16.53 -3.66
N PRO A 415 4.26 16.60 -3.33
CA PRO A 415 4.77 17.35 -2.19
C PRO A 415 4.47 18.85 -2.26
N ASP A 416 4.34 19.41 -3.46
CA ASP A 416 3.99 20.82 -3.70
C ASP A 416 2.54 21.15 -3.36
N LYS A 417 1.67 20.14 -3.25
CA LYS A 417 0.27 20.32 -2.82
C LYS A 417 0.09 20.25 -1.30
N ILE A 418 1.18 20.18 -0.54
CA ILE A 418 1.17 20.17 0.94
C ILE A 418 1.53 21.57 1.44
N SER A 419 0.68 22.15 2.28
CA SER A 419 0.89 23.49 2.82
C SER A 419 2.16 23.58 3.67
N PRO A 420 2.82 24.74 3.74
CA PRO A 420 4.04 24.91 4.54
C PRO A 420 3.86 24.53 6.02
N ASN A 421 2.71 24.84 6.62
CA ASN A 421 2.40 24.50 8.00
C ASN A 421 2.16 22.99 8.19
N ALA A 422 1.43 22.33 7.27
CA ALA A 422 1.26 20.87 7.32
C ALA A 422 2.59 20.14 7.16
N ARG A 423 3.43 20.60 6.22
CA ARG A 423 4.80 20.12 6.02
C ARG A 423 5.64 20.25 7.29
N LYS A 424 5.65 21.42 7.92
CA LYS A 424 6.40 21.67 9.16
C LYS A 424 5.89 20.81 10.33
N ALA A 425 4.57 20.72 10.50
CA ALA A 425 3.95 19.88 11.53
C ALA A 425 4.29 18.40 11.35
N PHE A 426 4.34 17.91 10.11
CA PHE A 426 4.73 16.54 9.80
C PHE A 426 6.20 16.28 10.09
N ALA A 427 7.08 17.21 9.73
CA ALA A 427 8.51 17.11 10.02
C ALA A 427 8.79 17.06 11.52
N LEU A 428 8.12 17.89 12.32
CA LEU A 428 8.19 17.87 13.78
C LEU A 428 7.68 16.54 14.36
N ALA A 429 6.58 16.00 13.82
CA ALA A 429 6.07 14.69 14.23
C ALA A 429 7.05 13.54 13.96
N LEU A 430 7.74 13.58 12.81
CA LEU A 430 8.81 12.62 12.48
C LEU A 430 10.02 12.79 13.41
N ASN A 431 10.38 14.02 13.79
CA ASN A 431 11.46 14.28 14.74
C ASN A 431 11.10 13.78 16.16
N ASP A 432 9.85 13.92 16.59
CA ASP A 432 9.36 13.35 17.84
C ASP A 432 9.42 11.81 17.84
N MET A 433 9.12 11.18 16.71
CA MET A 433 9.33 9.74 16.53
C MET A 433 10.81 9.38 16.59
N ALA A 434 11.66 10.11 15.86
CA ALA A 434 13.10 9.87 15.81
C ALA A 434 13.80 10.08 17.17
N SER A 435 13.31 11.01 17.99
CA SER A 435 13.86 11.30 19.33
C SER A 435 13.24 10.47 20.46
N GLY A 436 12.33 9.53 20.15
CA GLY A 436 11.68 8.67 21.12
C GLY A 436 10.68 9.36 22.04
N ARG A 437 10.01 10.39 21.53
CA ARG A 437 8.90 11.12 22.20
C ARG A 437 7.52 10.68 21.70
N LEU A 438 7.47 9.92 20.61
CA LEU A 438 6.24 9.35 20.07
C LEU A 438 6.29 7.81 20.16
N SER A 439 5.35 7.23 20.90
CA SER A 439 5.16 5.79 20.95
C SER A 439 4.40 5.28 19.72
N ILE A 440 4.73 4.06 19.27
CA ILE A 440 4.05 3.34 18.20
C ILE A 440 3.46 2.04 18.78
N GLY A 441 2.21 1.74 18.43
CA GLY A 441 1.57 0.48 18.81
C GLY A 441 0.75 0.54 20.09
N SER A 442 0.66 -0.58 20.79
CA SER A 442 -0.18 -0.79 21.96
C SER A 442 0.61 -0.60 23.26
N GLY A 443 -0.08 -0.20 24.32
CA GLY A 443 0.50 -0.09 25.66
C GLY A 443 1.35 1.16 25.89
N ALA A 444 1.15 2.23 25.13
CA ALA A 444 1.85 3.51 25.33
C ALA A 444 1.76 4.03 26.78
N GLY A 445 0.58 3.94 27.39
CA GLY A 445 0.37 4.30 28.81
C GLY A 445 1.11 3.41 29.83
N ARG A 446 1.64 2.26 29.39
CA ARG A 446 2.50 1.37 30.18
C ARG A 446 4.00 1.54 29.86
N GLY A 447 4.35 2.49 28.99
CA GLY A 447 5.72 2.72 28.55
C GLY A 447 6.16 1.86 27.35
N ASN A 448 5.23 1.17 26.68
CA ASN A 448 5.56 0.36 25.50
C ASN A 448 5.64 1.22 24.22
N GLY A 449 6.47 0.77 23.28
CA GLY A 449 6.43 1.26 21.90
C GLY A 449 7.24 2.52 21.63
N PHE A 450 8.15 2.92 22.50
CA PHE A 450 9.07 4.04 22.25
C PHE A 450 10.32 3.55 21.51
N PHE A 451 10.61 4.19 20.38
CA PHE A 451 11.75 3.91 19.52
C PHE A 451 12.61 5.17 19.37
N GLU A 452 13.91 5.02 19.18
CA GLU A 452 14.84 6.12 18.93
C GLU A 452 15.61 5.85 17.65
N ALA A 453 15.78 6.90 16.83
CA ALA A 453 16.50 6.82 15.59
C ALA A 453 18.01 6.79 15.85
N LEU A 454 18.73 5.96 15.09
CA LEU A 454 20.19 5.93 15.16
C LEU A 454 20.83 7.22 14.60
N ASN A 455 20.29 7.73 13.49
CA ASN A 455 20.87 8.85 12.74
C ASN A 455 19.86 9.96 12.44
N GLY A 456 18.74 10.02 13.17
CA GLY A 456 17.63 10.93 12.89
C GLY A 456 16.83 10.55 11.64
N VAL A 457 16.19 11.53 10.99
CA VAL A 457 15.39 11.34 9.77
C VAL A 457 16.25 11.63 8.54
N ALA A 458 16.43 10.63 7.68
CA ALA A 458 17.15 10.78 6.42
C ALA A 458 16.17 11.07 5.28
N TRP A 459 16.33 12.22 4.61
CA TRP A 459 15.51 12.62 3.47
C TRP A 459 16.25 12.43 2.14
N SER A 460 15.51 12.14 1.07
CA SER A 460 16.04 12.25 -0.31
C SER A 460 16.54 13.67 -0.60
N ASN A 461 17.29 13.86 -1.68
CA ASN A 461 17.83 15.19 -2.02
C ASN A 461 16.72 16.21 -2.22
N GLU A 462 15.67 15.83 -2.92
CA GLU A 462 14.44 16.59 -3.13
C GLU A 462 13.72 16.83 -1.80
N GLY A 463 13.74 15.82 -0.91
CA GLY A 463 13.18 15.91 0.44
C GLY A 463 13.86 16.94 1.34
N LYS A 464 15.18 17.08 1.25
CA LYS A 464 15.92 18.11 1.99
C LYS A 464 15.49 19.50 1.54
N THR A 465 15.36 19.72 0.23
CA THR A 465 14.87 20.98 -0.32
C THR A 465 13.42 21.25 0.08
N TRP A 466 12.58 20.20 0.03
CA TRP A 466 11.17 20.31 0.39
C TRP A 466 11.00 20.66 1.88
N ILE A 467 11.72 20.00 2.79
CA ILE A 467 11.69 20.36 4.21
C ILE A 467 12.24 21.77 4.43
N GLY A 468 13.31 22.15 3.73
CA GLY A 468 13.96 23.46 3.90
C GLY A 468 14.32 23.70 5.38
N ASP A 469 13.98 24.88 5.90
CA ASP A 469 14.17 25.25 7.31
C ASP A 469 13.03 24.78 8.24
N ALA A 470 12.17 23.85 7.80
CA ALA A 470 11.04 23.40 8.60
C ALA A 470 11.44 22.56 9.83
N VAL A 471 12.72 22.20 9.97
CA VAL A 471 13.29 21.48 11.13
C VAL A 471 14.49 22.22 11.67
#